data_AF-A0A081DAX6-F1
#
_entry.id   AF-A0A081DAX6-F1
#
_cell.length_a   1.000
_cell.length_b   1.000
_cell.length_c   1.000
_cell.angle_alpha   90.00
_cell.angle_beta   90.00
_cell.angle_gamma   90.00
#
_symmetry.space_group_name_H-M   'P 1'
#
loop_
_entity.id
_entity.type
_entity.pdbx_description
1 polymer ?
#
loop_
_entity_poly.entity_id
_entity_poly.type
_entity_poly.pdbx_seq_one_letter_code
_entity_poly.pdbx_strand_id
1 'polypeptide(L)'
;MKTKKINYLLLACIVLLVTACNWPTDTPETALDCSGDGHGIIQRSQGVQMVNDFNQINQTIINENLSYINTNGDSINVSHTPEVHFNLDDMKCFIEYVESFEGEYENLGIRAYLAAQNDPTTNNYKTTIIFAPTGYPVVTTGSAIFPQAPNIPGADLLNHGNAGMPPVGTGLSNP
;
A
#
# COMPACT_ATOMS: atom_id res chain seq x y z
N MET A 1 50.87 10.73 -48.08
CA MET A 1 49.82 9.89 -47.42
C MET A 1 49.98 9.85 -45.88
N LYS A 2 50.00 10.97 -45.15
CA LYS A 2 50.16 10.96 -43.68
C LYS A 2 49.11 11.74 -42.88
N THR A 3 48.24 12.53 -43.51
CA THR A 3 47.26 13.38 -42.82
C THR A 3 45.90 12.72 -42.54
N LYS A 4 45.49 11.70 -43.31
CA LYS A 4 44.18 11.04 -43.10
C LYS A 4 44.12 10.21 -41.81
N LYS A 5 45.23 9.58 -41.38
CA LYS A 5 45.24 8.70 -40.19
C LYS A 5 45.08 9.45 -38.87
N ILE A 6 45.56 10.69 -38.78
CA ILE A 6 45.45 11.52 -37.56
C ILE A 6 44.00 11.96 -37.34
N ASN A 7 43.27 12.29 -38.42
CA ASN A 7 41.86 12.68 -38.31
C ASN A 7 40.95 11.54 -37.85
N TYR A 8 41.19 10.30 -38.27
CA TYR A 8 40.41 9.16 -37.79
C TYR A 8 40.70 8.79 -36.33
N LEU A 9 41.95 8.99 -35.87
CA LEU A 9 42.32 8.75 -34.48
C LEU A 9 41.68 9.78 -33.53
N LEU A 10 41.68 11.06 -33.93
CA LEU A 10 41.02 12.14 -33.19
C LEU A 10 39.50 11.96 -33.14
N LEU A 11 38.88 11.55 -34.25
CA LEU A 11 37.45 11.28 -34.30
C LEU A 11 37.07 10.08 -33.42
N ALA A 12 37.88 9.02 -33.41
CA ALA A 12 37.67 7.85 -32.55
C ALA A 12 37.79 8.20 -31.06
N CYS A 13 38.78 9.03 -30.67
CA CYS A 13 38.93 9.50 -29.29
C CYS A 13 37.76 10.39 -28.85
N ILE A 14 37.24 11.24 -29.74
CA ILE A 14 36.08 12.09 -29.41
C ILE A 14 34.84 11.21 -29.20
N VAL A 15 34.56 10.23 -30.07
CA VAL A 15 33.42 9.30 -29.92
C VAL A 15 33.53 8.46 -28.63
N LEU A 16 34.73 8.04 -28.25
CA LEU A 16 34.98 7.34 -26.97
C LEU A 16 34.78 8.26 -25.76
N LEU A 17 35.13 9.55 -25.85
CA LEU A 17 34.92 10.53 -24.78
C LEU A 17 33.44 10.91 -24.62
N VAL A 18 32.66 11.00 -25.71
CA VAL A 18 31.21 11.31 -25.61
C VAL A 18 30.40 10.12 -25.09
N THR A 19 30.86 8.88 -25.33
CA THR A 19 30.18 7.66 -24.83
C THR A 19 30.51 7.35 -23.36
N ALA A 20 31.65 7.80 -22.85
CA ALA A 20 32.03 7.64 -21.43
C ALA A 20 31.31 8.63 -20.49
N CYS A 21 30.84 9.78 -20.99
CA CYS A 21 30.13 10.79 -20.19
C CYS A 21 28.60 10.61 -20.16
N ASN A 22 28.06 9.60 -20.85
CA ASN A 22 26.61 9.37 -20.95
C ASN A 22 26.18 8.05 -20.31
N TRP A 23 27.00 7.49 -19.43
CA TRP A 23 26.57 6.39 -18.58
C TRP A 23 25.51 6.91 -17.62
N PRO A 24 24.28 6.34 -17.63
CA PRO A 24 23.39 6.54 -16.52
C PRO A 24 24.16 6.08 -15.29
N THR A 25 24.34 6.96 -14.33
CA THR A 25 24.69 6.53 -12.97
C THR A 25 23.47 5.81 -12.43
N ASP A 26 23.29 4.56 -12.85
CA ASP A 26 22.52 3.58 -12.13
C ASP A 26 23.32 3.34 -10.84
N THR A 27 23.21 4.27 -9.89
CA THR A 27 23.35 3.91 -8.49
C THR A 27 22.41 2.73 -8.32
N PRO A 28 22.89 1.52 -7.96
CA PRO A 28 22.01 0.41 -7.73
C PRO A 28 21.04 0.88 -6.64
N GLU A 29 19.78 1.08 -7.03
CA GLU A 29 18.71 1.33 -6.08
C GLU A 29 18.79 0.14 -5.13
N THR A 30 19.17 0.39 -3.88
CA THR A 30 19.21 -0.67 -2.87
C THR A 30 17.83 -1.29 -2.87
N ALA A 31 17.75 -2.56 -3.28
CA ALA A 31 16.49 -3.27 -3.36
C ALA A 31 15.77 -3.15 -2.01
N LEU A 32 14.49 -2.76 -2.05
CA LEU A 32 13.67 -2.64 -0.87
C LEU A 32 13.60 -4.01 -0.19
N ASP A 33 13.96 -4.08 1.09
CA ASP A 33 13.95 -5.34 1.85
C ASP A 33 12.58 -5.55 2.50
N CYS A 34 11.78 -6.43 1.89
CA CYS A 34 10.44 -6.78 2.36
C CYS A 34 10.41 -7.95 3.36
N SER A 35 11.57 -8.46 3.79
CA SER A 35 11.67 -9.67 4.62
C SER A 35 11.44 -9.47 6.13
N GLY A 36 11.18 -8.24 6.58
CA GLY A 36 10.97 -7.90 7.99
C GLY A 36 9.53 -7.58 8.38
N ASP A 37 9.23 -7.65 9.69
CA ASP A 37 7.91 -7.42 10.31
C ASP A 37 7.43 -5.94 10.29
N GLY A 38 8.08 -5.08 9.49
CA GLY A 38 7.95 -3.62 9.56
C GLY A 38 7.01 -2.96 8.56
N HIS A 39 6.50 -3.72 7.58
CA HIS A 39 5.78 -3.17 6.41
C HIS A 39 4.27 -3.12 6.58
N GLY A 40 3.79 -3.24 7.81
CA GLY A 40 2.38 -3.02 8.12
C GLY A 40 1.40 -4.13 7.80
N ILE A 41 1.93 -5.29 7.41
CA ILE A 41 1.15 -6.52 7.27
C ILE A 41 0.67 -6.93 8.65
N ILE A 42 -0.64 -7.05 8.79
CA ILE A 42 -1.35 -7.53 9.97
C ILE A 42 -1.99 -8.87 9.68
N GLN A 43 -2.16 -9.65 10.74
CA GLN A 43 -2.87 -10.92 10.62
C GLN A 43 -4.28 -10.72 10.11
N ARG A 44 -4.75 -11.64 9.27
CA ARG A 44 -6.12 -11.61 8.75
C ARG A 44 -7.19 -11.43 9.83
N SER A 45 -7.07 -12.13 10.95
CA SER A 45 -8.02 -12.09 12.06
C SER A 45 -8.16 -10.68 12.64
N GLN A 46 -7.03 -9.97 12.79
CA GLN A 46 -6.99 -8.59 13.25
C GLN A 46 -7.70 -7.67 12.26
N GLY A 47 -7.40 -7.77 10.97
CA GLY A 47 -8.03 -6.87 9.99
C GLY A 47 -9.52 -7.13 9.79
N VAL A 48 -9.97 -8.38 9.91
CA VAL A 48 -11.40 -8.73 9.92
C VAL A 48 -12.11 -8.05 11.11
N GLN A 49 -11.50 -8.07 12.30
CA GLN A 49 -12.06 -7.41 13.47
C GLN A 49 -12.22 -5.90 13.23
N MET A 50 -11.20 -5.26 12.67
CA MET A 50 -11.22 -3.82 12.39
C MET A 50 -12.30 -3.40 11.37
N VAL A 51 -12.58 -4.25 10.36
CA VAL A 51 -13.69 -4.02 9.42
C VAL A 51 -15.05 -4.19 10.11
N ASN A 52 -15.19 -5.18 10.98
CA ASN A 52 -16.42 -5.40 11.75
C ASN A 52 -16.70 -4.23 12.70
N ASP A 53 -15.67 -3.74 13.40
CA ASP A 53 -15.77 -2.59 14.29
C ASP A 53 -16.23 -1.35 13.52
N PHE A 54 -15.67 -1.10 12.33
CA PHE A 54 -16.13 -0.01 11.46
C PHE A 54 -17.59 -0.14 11.04
N ASN A 55 -18.03 -1.35 10.66
CA ASN A 55 -19.42 -1.57 10.26
C ASN A 55 -20.41 -1.33 11.41
N GLN A 56 -20.06 -1.75 12.62
CA GLN A 56 -20.86 -1.49 13.82
C GLN A 56 -20.97 0.01 14.13
N ILE A 57 -19.85 0.71 14.04
CA ILE A 57 -19.75 2.17 14.20
C ILE A 57 -20.60 2.88 13.13
N ASN A 58 -20.37 2.58 11.85
CA ASN A 58 -21.01 3.27 10.73
C ASN A 58 -22.54 3.09 10.70
N GLN A 59 -23.08 1.96 11.13
CA GLN A 59 -24.53 1.76 11.26
C GLN A 59 -25.19 2.66 12.32
N THR A 60 -24.40 3.22 13.23
CA THR A 60 -24.88 4.00 14.38
C THR A 60 -24.78 5.52 14.14
N ILE A 61 -24.18 5.95 13.03
CA ILE A 61 -23.54 7.27 12.93
C ILE A 61 -24.12 8.12 11.77
N ILE A 62 -24.84 9.19 12.14
CA ILE A 62 -25.10 10.39 11.34
C ILE A 62 -24.70 11.58 12.23
N ASN A 63 -23.41 11.95 12.30
CA ASN A 63 -22.86 13.28 12.71
C ASN A 63 -21.38 13.19 13.11
N GLU A 64 -20.59 14.23 12.86
CA GLU A 64 -19.11 14.21 12.75
C GLU A 64 -18.28 14.03 14.04
N ASN A 65 -18.87 13.80 15.23
CA ASN A 65 -18.13 13.44 16.45
C ASN A 65 -18.98 12.51 17.31
N LEU A 66 -18.59 11.24 17.43
CA LEU A 66 -19.50 10.21 17.93
C LEU A 66 -18.89 9.50 19.10
N SER A 67 -19.31 9.92 20.28
CA SER A 67 -19.33 9.08 21.46
C SER A 67 -20.53 8.13 21.33
N TYR A 68 -20.32 6.82 21.33
CA TYR A 68 -21.41 5.83 21.43
C TYR A 68 -21.19 4.92 22.64
N ILE A 69 -22.28 4.46 23.25
CA ILE A 69 -22.22 3.54 24.39
C ILE A 69 -22.26 2.11 23.85
N ASN A 70 -21.24 1.30 24.13
CA ASN A 70 -21.20 -0.10 23.71
C ASN A 70 -22.20 -0.95 24.53
N THR A 71 -22.36 -2.23 24.18
CA THR A 71 -23.28 -3.15 24.89
C THR A 71 -22.90 -3.43 26.35
N ASN A 72 -21.69 -3.04 26.77
CA ASN A 72 -21.19 -3.17 28.14
C ASN A 72 -21.38 -1.88 28.96
N GLY A 73 -21.89 -0.80 28.36
CA GLY A 73 -22.11 0.49 29.03
C GLY A 73 -20.92 1.46 28.93
N ASP A 74 -19.87 1.13 28.18
CA ASP A 74 -18.70 2.00 28.03
C ASP A 74 -18.95 3.08 26.97
N SER A 75 -18.60 4.32 27.27
CA SER A 75 -18.57 5.42 26.28
C SER A 75 -17.32 5.32 25.43
N ILE A 76 -17.50 5.02 24.15
CA ILE A 76 -16.45 4.89 23.15
C ILE A 76 -16.49 6.11 22.23
N ASN A 77 -15.38 6.84 22.08
CA ASN A 77 -15.32 7.93 21.10
C ASN A 77 -14.69 7.44 19.79
N VAL A 78 -15.23 7.92 18.67
CA VAL A 78 -14.69 7.62 17.34
C VAL A 78 -14.17 8.91 16.71
N SER A 79 -12.87 8.92 16.40
CA SER A 79 -12.19 9.96 15.63
C SER A 79 -12.30 9.63 14.15
N HIS A 80 -13.12 10.38 13.42
CA HIS A 80 -13.18 10.28 11.97
C HIS A 80 -12.02 11.06 11.35
N THR A 81 -11.26 10.40 10.48
CA THR A 81 -10.15 11.02 9.74
C THR A 81 -10.50 10.90 8.26
N PRO A 82 -10.76 12.02 7.55
CA PRO A 82 -11.17 11.98 6.14
C PRO A 82 -10.00 11.65 5.19
N GLU A 83 -8.86 11.27 5.75
CA GLU A 83 -7.59 11.13 5.06
C GLU A 83 -6.86 9.90 5.55
N VAL A 84 -6.12 9.30 4.62
CA VAL A 84 -5.42 8.06 4.82
C VAL A 84 -4.11 8.16 4.05
N HIS A 85 -3.00 8.12 4.77
CA HIS A 85 -1.66 8.12 4.21
C HIS A 85 -1.13 6.69 4.13
N PHE A 86 -0.45 6.36 3.03
CA PHE A 86 0.23 5.08 2.84
C PHE A 86 1.70 5.33 2.57
N ASN A 87 2.57 4.64 3.30
CA ASN A 87 3.99 4.62 2.95
C ASN A 87 4.16 3.85 1.63
N LEU A 88 4.97 4.39 0.73
CA LEU A 88 5.23 3.75 -0.55
C LEU A 88 6.00 2.44 -0.39
N ASP A 89 6.88 2.34 0.58
CA ASP A 89 7.66 1.12 0.83
C ASP A 89 6.74 0.00 1.34
N ASP A 90 5.84 0.29 2.29
CA ASP A 90 4.82 -0.66 2.76
C ASP A 90 3.94 -1.15 1.60
N MET A 91 3.53 -0.24 0.72
CA MET A 91 2.70 -0.59 -0.44
C MET A 91 3.46 -1.47 -1.44
N LYS A 92 4.74 -1.18 -1.70
CA LYS A 92 5.59 -2.01 -2.57
C LYS A 92 5.77 -3.41 -1.98
N CYS A 93 6.09 -3.51 -0.69
CA CYS A 93 6.22 -4.81 -0.03
C CYS A 93 4.90 -5.58 0.03
N PHE A 94 3.77 -4.90 0.17
CA PHE A 94 2.47 -5.55 0.13
C PHE A 94 2.08 -6.00 -1.29
N ILE A 95 2.46 -5.25 -2.32
CA ILE A 95 2.32 -5.70 -3.71
C ILE A 95 3.17 -6.95 -3.95
N GLU A 96 4.43 -6.96 -3.51
CA GLU A 96 5.29 -8.15 -3.61
C GLU A 96 4.68 -9.35 -2.86
N TYR A 97 4.10 -9.13 -1.68
CA TYR A 97 3.36 -10.15 -0.95
C TYR A 97 2.15 -10.67 -1.75
N VAL A 98 1.38 -9.81 -2.41
CA VAL A 98 0.25 -10.21 -3.26
C VAL A 98 0.74 -11.00 -4.48
N GLU A 99 1.83 -10.56 -5.11
CA GLU A 99 2.46 -11.23 -6.25
C GLU A 99 3.02 -12.62 -5.87
N SER A 100 3.35 -12.86 -4.60
CA SER A 100 3.77 -14.19 -4.13
C SER A 100 2.72 -15.29 -4.31
N PHE A 101 1.44 -14.92 -4.52
CA PHE A 101 0.34 -15.85 -4.80
C PHE A 101 0.23 -16.22 -6.30
N GLU A 102 1.06 -15.64 -7.17
CA GLU A 102 1.07 -15.98 -8.60
C GLU A 102 1.30 -17.48 -8.81
N GLY A 103 0.58 -18.06 -9.77
CA GLY A 103 0.64 -19.49 -10.11
C GLY A 103 -0.35 -20.35 -9.31
N GLU A 104 -0.70 -19.96 -8.09
CA GLU A 104 -1.83 -20.53 -7.34
C GLU A 104 -3.13 -19.74 -7.58
N TYR A 105 -2.98 -18.44 -7.85
CA TYR A 105 -4.07 -17.53 -8.15
C TYR A 105 -3.81 -16.77 -9.46
N GLU A 106 -4.88 -16.45 -10.18
CA GLU A 106 -4.90 -15.60 -11.37
C GLU A 106 -5.71 -14.33 -11.12
N ASN A 107 -5.50 -13.30 -11.95
CA ASN A 107 -6.15 -12.00 -11.82
C ASN A 107 -5.99 -11.42 -10.40
N LEU A 108 -4.73 -11.39 -9.95
CA LEU A 108 -4.36 -10.83 -8.65
C LEU A 108 -4.74 -9.36 -8.58
N GLY A 109 -5.08 -8.93 -7.37
CA GLY A 109 -5.44 -7.55 -7.10
C GLY A 109 -5.50 -7.26 -5.61
N ILE A 110 -5.84 -6.01 -5.30
CA ILE A 110 -5.95 -5.53 -3.94
C ILE A 110 -7.33 -4.90 -3.77
N ARG A 111 -8.04 -5.28 -2.69
CA ARG A 111 -9.31 -4.67 -2.30
C ARG A 111 -9.12 -3.83 -1.05
N ALA A 112 -9.62 -2.60 -1.07
CA ALA A 112 -9.65 -1.70 0.08
C ALA A 112 -10.95 -1.86 0.87
N TYR A 113 -10.84 -1.81 2.20
CA TYR A 113 -11.95 -1.80 3.14
C TYR A 113 -11.83 -0.61 4.08
N LEU A 114 -12.94 0.07 4.36
CA LEU A 114 -13.01 0.98 5.50
C LEU A 114 -12.98 0.16 6.79
N ALA A 115 -12.18 0.60 7.73
CA ALA A 115 -11.90 -0.10 8.98
C ALA A 115 -11.77 0.89 10.14
N ALA A 116 -11.79 0.36 11.36
CA ALA A 116 -11.61 1.15 12.58
C ALA A 116 -10.55 0.48 13.46
N GLN A 117 -9.62 1.26 13.97
CA GLN A 117 -8.58 0.82 14.90
C GLN A 117 -8.79 1.47 16.26
N ASN A 118 -8.84 0.68 17.34
CA ASN A 118 -8.83 1.23 18.69
C ASN A 118 -7.43 1.77 19.03
N ASP A 119 -7.34 3.04 19.42
CA ASP A 119 -6.16 3.62 20.04
C ASP A 119 -6.13 3.20 21.52
N PRO A 120 -5.21 2.30 21.93
CA PRO A 120 -5.21 1.74 23.28
C PRO A 120 -4.91 2.78 24.36
N THR A 121 -4.36 3.95 23.98
CA THR A 121 -4.04 5.03 24.94
C THR A 121 -5.24 5.92 25.24
N THR A 122 -6.12 6.13 24.27
CA THR A 122 -7.29 7.01 24.40
C THR A 122 -8.61 6.26 24.45
N ASN A 123 -8.59 4.95 24.19
CA ASN A 123 -9.76 4.10 23.98
C ASN A 123 -10.73 4.65 22.93
N ASN A 124 -10.16 5.37 21.94
CA ASN A 124 -10.91 5.95 20.84
C ASN A 124 -10.63 5.17 19.57
N TYR A 125 -11.67 4.91 18.79
CA TYR A 125 -11.49 4.33 17.46
C TYR A 125 -11.07 5.38 16.47
N LYS A 126 -10.11 5.07 15.60
CA LYS A 126 -9.71 5.88 14.44
C LYS A 126 -10.12 5.15 13.18
N THR A 127 -10.73 5.86 12.24
CA THR A 127 -11.03 5.29 10.92
C THR A 127 -9.73 5.06 10.14
N THR A 128 -9.64 3.96 9.42
CA THR A 128 -8.49 3.61 8.58
C THR A 128 -8.94 2.81 7.37
N ILE A 129 -7.99 2.41 6.52
CA ILE A 129 -8.21 1.51 5.38
C ILE A 129 -7.35 0.27 5.54
N ILE A 130 -7.96 -0.88 5.29
CA ILE A 130 -7.28 -2.16 5.20
C ILE A 130 -7.26 -2.63 3.76
N PHE A 131 -6.13 -3.16 3.32
CA PHE A 131 -6.01 -3.81 2.03
C PHE A 131 -5.96 -5.33 2.17
N ALA A 132 -6.75 -6.00 1.34
CA ALA A 132 -6.79 -7.46 1.25
C ALA A 132 -6.34 -7.94 -0.13
N PRO A 133 -5.49 -8.98 -0.21
CA PRO A 133 -5.18 -9.63 -1.48
C PRO A 133 -6.42 -10.30 -2.07
N THR A 134 -6.59 -10.19 -3.38
CA THR A 134 -7.68 -10.82 -4.14
C THR A 134 -7.13 -11.60 -5.32
N GLY A 135 -7.80 -12.67 -5.71
CA GLY A 135 -7.44 -13.46 -6.89
C GLY A 135 -8.40 -14.61 -7.10
N TYR A 136 -8.48 -15.13 -8.32
CA TYR A 136 -9.18 -16.37 -8.60
C TYR A 136 -8.24 -17.55 -8.37
N PRO A 137 -8.62 -18.56 -7.56
CA PRO A 137 -7.80 -19.76 -7.46
C PRO A 137 -7.69 -20.40 -8.85
N VAL A 138 -6.48 -20.78 -9.25
CA VAL A 138 -6.24 -21.51 -10.49
C VAL A 138 -6.86 -22.91 -10.32
N VAL A 139 -8.13 -23.03 -10.69
CA VAL A 139 -8.85 -24.30 -10.65
C VAL A 139 -8.53 -25.12 -11.89
N THR A 140 -7.97 -26.31 -11.70
CA THR A 140 -7.75 -27.28 -12.81
C THR A 140 -9.06 -27.83 -13.39
N THR A 141 -10.20 -27.59 -12.73
CA THR A 141 -11.52 -28.08 -13.15
C THR A 141 -12.63 -27.14 -12.69
N GLY A 142 -13.31 -26.50 -13.66
CA GLY A 142 -14.60 -25.83 -13.48
C GLY A 142 -14.51 -24.35 -13.12
N SER A 143 -14.68 -23.48 -14.12
CA SER A 143 -14.75 -22.03 -13.95
C SER A 143 -15.92 -21.64 -13.04
N ALA A 144 -15.61 -21.29 -11.79
CA ALA A 144 -16.52 -20.49 -10.99
C ALA A 144 -16.49 -19.06 -11.57
N ILE A 145 -17.57 -18.66 -12.27
CA ILE A 145 -17.72 -17.29 -12.74
C ILE A 145 -18.06 -16.44 -11.52
N PHE A 146 -17.06 -15.86 -10.90
CA PHE A 146 -17.25 -14.79 -9.94
C PHE A 146 -17.26 -13.46 -10.69
N PRO A 147 -18.20 -12.55 -10.42
CA PRO A 147 -18.24 -11.24 -11.06
C PRO A 147 -17.06 -10.34 -10.62
N GLN A 148 -16.36 -10.68 -9.53
CA GLN A 148 -15.19 -9.98 -9.02
C GLN A 148 -14.24 -10.97 -8.33
N ALA A 149 -12.93 -10.69 -8.35
CA ALA A 149 -11.92 -11.50 -7.66
C ALA A 149 -12.26 -11.60 -6.16
N PRO A 150 -12.37 -12.82 -5.58
CA PRO A 150 -12.59 -12.98 -4.16
C PRO A 150 -11.32 -12.61 -3.38
N ASN A 151 -11.46 -12.33 -2.08
CA ASN A 151 -10.28 -12.21 -1.21
C ASN A 151 -9.60 -13.58 -1.10
N ILE A 152 -8.27 -13.61 -1.15
CA ILE A 152 -7.49 -14.83 -0.96
C ILE A 152 -7.71 -15.33 0.49
N PRO A 153 -8.18 -16.57 0.70
CA PRO A 153 -8.37 -17.14 2.03
C PRO A 153 -7.02 -17.27 2.77
N GLY A 154 -7.02 -16.98 4.07
CA GLY A 154 -5.82 -17.12 4.90
C GLY A 154 -4.75 -16.04 4.70
N ALA A 155 -4.78 -15.29 3.59
CA ALA A 155 -3.85 -14.21 3.35
C ALA A 155 -4.01 -13.08 4.38
N ASP A 156 -2.85 -12.55 4.80
CA ASP A 156 -2.70 -11.41 5.68
C ASP A 156 -3.03 -10.10 4.95
N LEU A 157 -3.17 -9.03 5.71
CA LEU A 157 -3.76 -7.77 5.26
C LEU A 157 -2.81 -6.61 5.56
N LEU A 158 -2.88 -5.51 4.81
CA LEU A 158 -2.09 -4.31 5.12
C LEU A 158 -2.96 -3.29 5.87
N ASN A 159 -2.48 -2.78 7.01
CA ASN A 159 -3.18 -1.77 7.83
C ASN A 159 -2.24 -0.60 8.19
N HIS A 160 -2.05 0.37 7.31
CA HIS A 160 -1.18 1.52 7.59
C HIS A 160 -1.78 2.87 7.20
N GLY A 161 -3.10 2.93 7.10
CA GLY A 161 -3.81 4.16 6.83
C GLY A 161 -3.81 5.13 8.01
N ASN A 162 -2.77 5.93 8.16
CA ASN A 162 -2.72 6.98 9.19
C ASN A 162 -3.37 8.27 8.70
N ALA A 163 -3.97 9.02 9.61
CA ALA A 163 -4.44 10.38 9.33
C ALA A 163 -3.27 11.23 8.82
N GLY A 164 -3.49 11.94 7.72
CA GLY A 164 -2.52 12.78 7.02
C GLY A 164 -2.63 14.26 7.35
N MET A 165 -2.48 15.10 6.33
CA MET A 165 -2.85 16.51 6.36
C MET A 165 -3.75 16.77 5.15
N PRO A 166 -4.90 17.44 5.32
CA PRO A 166 -5.83 17.65 4.22
C PRO A 166 -5.16 18.45 3.10
N PRO A 167 -5.51 18.21 1.82
CA PRO A 167 -4.88 18.92 0.72
C PRO A 167 -5.16 20.43 0.84
N VAL A 168 -4.09 21.24 0.93
CA VAL A 168 -4.20 22.71 0.87
C VAL A 168 -4.01 23.16 -0.58
N GLY A 169 -4.95 23.96 -1.09
CA GLY A 169 -4.81 24.60 -2.39
C GLY A 169 -3.63 25.57 -2.37
N THR A 170 -2.69 25.42 -3.32
CA THR A 170 -1.50 26.25 -3.58
C THR A 170 -1.23 27.35 -2.55
N GLY A 171 -0.71 26.95 -1.40
CA GLY A 171 -0.47 27.83 -0.27
C GLY A 171 0.47 27.16 0.71
N LEU A 172 1.65 26.76 0.24
CA LEU A 172 2.76 26.42 1.12
C LEU A 172 3.13 27.66 1.93
N SER A 173 2.93 27.60 3.23
CA SER A 173 3.86 28.20 4.19
C SER A 173 3.90 27.32 5.43
N ASN A 174 4.85 26.39 5.44
CA ASN A 174 5.25 25.69 6.65
C ASN A 174 6.15 26.63 7.46
N PRO A 175 6.07 26.68 8.80
CA PRO A 175 7.26 26.66 9.63
C PRO A 175 7.83 25.23 9.72
#